data_AF-A0AAD3HUC5-F1
#
_entry.id   AF-A0AAD3HUC5-F1
#
_cell.length_a   1.000
_cell.length_b   1.000
_cell.length_c   1.000
_cell.angle_alpha   90.00
_cell.angle_beta   90.00
_cell.angle_gamma   90.00
#
_symmetry.space_group_name_H-M   'P 1'
#
loop_
_entity.id
_entity.type
_entity.pdbx_description
1 polymer ?
#
loop_
_entity_poly.entity_id
_entity_poly.type
_entity_poly.pdbx_seq_one_letter_code
_entity_poly.pdbx_strand_id
1 'polypeptide(L)'
;GELLSRCRLLERVAAEVSRLAFLANKGKDLAFVRSLEPRIASHRAALRDRITAALAAALAPPSPAPPSPASAATDSPAGGDTAAGSSTPNPQPPQPPAPSATRLAAALHALHAAADLGESGAAEGAVRRVLVAPLVERVLAEHKAAGGHQGSFSSALAPVLSSLLSAIRSPPLAPLLDKCLAPGSPLRGLDLLAGALLEEVQGALAAGMPGVFSPGVPPAFHANYLALRAWLGQLEGLCATRGQVERLRGSAAYSALMRRWNTSVYFSLLYQEIAGELEDALSSDKLELLPPQPSSSSSSTTPLSSGGGATQQLMMIPTPQPPQLAATAALLRCLRRAVSPEVVLPPLADRFLRLVLQLARRYGT
;
A
#
# COMPACT_ATOMS: atom_id res chain seq x y z
N GLY A 1 -10.04 -18.90 -24.85
CA GLY A 1 -10.98 -20.02 -24.62
C GLY A 1 -10.30 -21.16 -23.88
N GLU A 2 -9.25 -21.74 -24.46
CA GLU A 2 -8.57 -22.95 -23.98
C GLU A 2 -8.00 -22.86 -22.55
N LEU A 3 -7.36 -21.74 -22.19
CA LEU A 3 -6.83 -21.57 -20.83
C LEU A 3 -7.94 -21.60 -19.77
N LEU A 4 -9.08 -20.97 -20.06
CA LEU A 4 -10.22 -20.94 -19.15
C LEU A 4 -10.85 -22.33 -18.98
N SER A 5 -11.04 -23.08 -20.07
CA SER A 5 -11.55 -24.45 -19.98
C SER A 5 -10.59 -25.36 -19.20
N ARG A 6 -9.28 -25.19 -19.40
CA ARG A 6 -8.24 -25.88 -18.63
C ARG A 6 -8.31 -25.55 -17.13
N CYS A 7 -8.41 -24.27 -16.75
CA CYS A 7 -8.53 -23.89 -15.34
C CYS A 7 -9.79 -24.45 -14.67
N ARG A 8 -10.93 -24.46 -15.38
CA ARG A 8 -12.17 -25.09 -14.89
C ARG A 8 -12.02 -26.60 -14.67
N LEU A 9 -11.32 -27.28 -15.57
CA LEU A 9 -11.03 -28.71 -15.39
C LEU A 9 -10.13 -28.93 -14.17
N LEU A 10 -9.09 -28.12 -14.00
CA LEU A 10 -8.17 -28.22 -12.86
C LEU A 10 -8.89 -27.98 -11.53
N GLU A 11 -9.80 -27.02 -11.44
CA GLU A 11 -10.64 -26.78 -10.26
C GLU A 11 -11.49 -28.01 -9.90
N ARG A 12 -12.19 -28.60 -10.87
CA ARG A 12 -12.98 -29.82 -10.64
C ARG A 12 -12.12 -30.98 -10.17
N VAL A 13 -10.96 -31.19 -10.80
CA VAL A 13 -10.02 -32.24 -10.41
C VAL A 13 -9.45 -31.98 -9.02
N ALA A 14 -9.14 -30.73 -8.67
CA ALA A 14 -8.67 -30.34 -7.35
C ALA A 14 -9.70 -30.65 -6.25
N ALA A 15 -10.97 -30.34 -6.49
CA ALA A 15 -12.05 -30.66 -5.56
C ALA A 15 -12.16 -32.18 -5.31
N GLU A 16 -12.09 -33.00 -6.37
CA GLU A 16 -12.12 -34.46 -6.22
C GLU A 16 -10.85 -34.99 -5.52
N VAL A 17 -9.67 -34.46 -5.83
CA VAL A 17 -8.42 -34.83 -5.13
C VAL A 17 -8.47 -34.46 -3.65
N SER A 18 -9.07 -33.31 -3.30
CA SER A 18 -9.28 -32.91 -1.91
C SER A 18 -10.20 -33.88 -1.18
N ARG A 19 -11.29 -34.30 -1.83
CA ARG A 19 -12.21 -35.33 -1.32
C ARG A 19 -11.52 -36.69 -1.15
N LEU A 20 -10.71 -37.11 -2.10
CA LEU A 20 -9.92 -38.34 -2.02
C LEU A 20 -8.91 -38.28 -0.87
N ALA A 21 -8.23 -37.15 -0.67
CA ALA A 21 -7.30 -36.96 0.44
C ALA A 21 -8.02 -37.07 1.79
N PHE A 22 -9.23 -36.52 1.91
CA PHE A 22 -10.05 -36.67 3.11
C PHE A 22 -10.43 -38.13 3.39
N LEU A 23 -10.83 -38.89 2.37
CA LEU A 23 -11.13 -40.32 2.50
C LEU A 23 -9.89 -41.15 2.85
N ALA A 24 -8.76 -40.86 2.21
CA ALA A 24 -7.49 -41.51 2.53
C ALA A 24 -7.08 -41.27 3.98
N ASN A 25 -7.25 -40.05 4.50
CA ASN A 25 -6.97 -39.73 5.90
C ASN A 25 -7.89 -40.48 6.89
N LYS A 26 -9.17 -40.70 6.53
CA LYS A 26 -10.09 -41.54 7.33
C LYS A 26 -9.66 -43.01 7.38
N GLY A 27 -9.09 -43.52 6.30
CA GLY A 27 -8.63 -44.90 6.16
C GLY A 27 -7.15 -45.11 6.43
N LYS A 28 -6.45 -44.14 7.03
CA LYS A 28 -4.98 -44.13 7.15
C LYS A 28 -4.37 -45.36 7.84
N ASP A 29 -5.15 -46.04 8.68
CA ASP A 29 -4.70 -47.23 9.42
C ASP A 29 -4.80 -48.53 8.58
N LEU A 30 -5.47 -48.48 7.41
CA LEU A 30 -5.56 -49.61 6.49
C LEU A 30 -4.27 -49.75 5.68
N ALA A 31 -3.64 -50.94 5.71
CA ALA A 31 -2.40 -51.22 4.99
C ALA A 31 -2.50 -50.91 3.48
N PHE A 32 -3.66 -51.17 2.86
CA PHE A 32 -3.93 -50.83 1.47
C PHE A 32 -3.85 -49.32 1.20
N VAL A 33 -4.44 -48.49 2.07
CA VAL A 33 -4.42 -47.02 1.92
C VAL A 33 -3.00 -46.48 2.07
N ARG A 34 -2.23 -47.00 3.03
CA ARG A 34 -0.80 -46.64 3.20
C ARG A 34 0.02 -46.97 1.95
N SER A 35 -0.30 -48.07 1.26
CA SER A 35 0.39 -48.44 0.02
C SER A 35 0.07 -47.50 -1.16
N LEU A 36 -1.08 -46.81 -1.13
CA LEU A 36 -1.50 -45.85 -2.15
C LEU A 36 -1.03 -44.41 -1.90
N GLU A 37 -0.73 -44.07 -0.65
CA GLU A 37 -0.28 -42.74 -0.22
C GLU A 37 0.84 -42.11 -1.08
N PRO A 38 1.94 -42.81 -1.43
CA PRO A 38 2.99 -42.22 -2.28
C PRO A 38 2.49 -41.88 -3.69
N ARG A 39 1.59 -42.68 -4.25
CA ARG A 39 0.98 -42.41 -5.57
C ARG A 39 0.04 -41.21 -5.50
N ILE A 40 -0.77 -41.12 -4.46
CA ILE A 40 -1.67 -39.98 -4.22
C ILE A 40 -0.85 -38.69 -4.07
N ALA A 41 0.23 -38.73 -3.30
CA ALA A 41 1.13 -37.59 -3.11
C ALA A 41 1.78 -37.14 -4.43
N SER A 42 2.26 -38.08 -5.25
CA SER A 42 2.85 -37.77 -6.57
C SER A 42 1.84 -37.11 -7.51
N HIS A 43 0.62 -37.65 -7.61
CA HIS A 43 -0.43 -37.05 -8.45
C HIS A 43 -0.88 -35.67 -7.93
N ARG A 44 -0.95 -35.49 -6.60
CA ARG A 44 -1.24 -34.18 -5.99
C ARG A 44 -0.15 -33.15 -6.32
N ALA A 45 1.12 -33.53 -6.24
CA ALA A 45 2.24 -32.66 -6.60
C ALA A 45 2.17 -32.25 -8.09
N ALA A 46 1.93 -33.21 -8.98
CA ALA A 46 1.78 -32.91 -10.41
C ALA A 46 0.57 -31.99 -10.71
N LEU A 47 -0.54 -32.16 -9.97
CA LEU A 47 -1.71 -31.29 -10.08
C LEU A 47 -1.40 -29.87 -9.60
N ARG A 48 -0.72 -29.74 -8.45
CA ARG A 48 -0.25 -28.45 -7.92
C ARG A 48 0.59 -27.71 -8.96
N ASP A 49 1.59 -28.37 -9.52
CA ASP A 49 2.49 -27.74 -10.50
C ASP A 49 1.72 -27.27 -11.76
N ARG A 50 0.72 -28.05 -12.20
CA ARG A 50 -0.18 -27.66 -13.31
C ARG A 50 -1.07 -26.47 -12.96
N ILE A 51 -1.58 -26.39 -11.73
CA ILE A 51 -2.39 -25.25 -11.26
C ILE A 51 -1.52 -24.01 -11.17
N THR A 52 -0.32 -24.10 -10.59
CA THR A 52 0.60 -22.97 -10.50
C THR A 52 1.00 -22.45 -11.88
N ALA A 53 1.27 -23.34 -12.83
CA ALA A 53 1.56 -22.96 -14.21
C ALA A 53 0.36 -22.30 -14.91
N ALA A 54 -0.85 -22.86 -14.73
CA ALA A 54 -2.06 -22.30 -15.31
C ALA A 54 -2.42 -20.94 -14.69
N LEU A 55 -2.23 -20.77 -13.39
CA LEU A 55 -2.39 -19.50 -12.68
C LEU A 55 -1.42 -18.46 -13.24
N ALA A 56 -0.12 -18.80 -13.33
CA ALA A 56 0.87 -17.90 -13.89
C ALA A 56 0.53 -17.47 -15.34
N ALA A 57 0.08 -18.40 -16.18
CA ALA A 57 -0.35 -18.11 -17.54
C ALA A 57 -1.61 -17.22 -17.60
N ALA A 58 -2.56 -17.39 -16.65
CA ALA A 58 -3.76 -16.58 -16.57
C ALA A 58 -3.49 -15.15 -16.10
N LEU A 59 -2.50 -14.99 -15.23
CA LEU A 59 -2.06 -13.69 -14.69
C LEU A 59 -1.11 -12.94 -15.63
N ALA A 60 -0.34 -13.66 -16.44
CA ALA A 60 0.61 -13.05 -17.37
C ALA A 60 -0.08 -12.13 -18.41
N PRO A 61 0.60 -11.05 -18.85
CA PRO A 61 0.11 -10.19 -19.91
C PRO A 61 -0.12 -10.99 -21.21
N PRO A 62 -0.97 -10.52 -22.13
CA PRO A 62 -1.07 -11.12 -23.46
C PRO A 62 0.30 -11.17 -24.11
N SER A 63 0.75 -12.38 -24.47
CA SER A 63 1.90 -12.53 -25.35
C SER A 63 1.65 -11.68 -26.61
N PRO A 64 2.61 -10.87 -27.07
CA PRO A 64 2.48 -10.23 -28.36
C PRO A 64 2.31 -11.32 -29.42
N ALA A 65 1.24 -11.23 -30.20
CA ALA A 65 1.07 -12.11 -31.34
C ALA A 65 2.23 -11.88 -32.32
N PRO A 66 2.77 -12.92 -32.99
CA PRO A 66 3.69 -12.70 -34.09
C PRO A 66 3.01 -11.82 -35.15
N PRO A 67 3.73 -10.91 -35.83
CA PRO A 67 3.15 -10.13 -36.91
C PRO A 67 2.69 -11.12 -37.99
N SER A 68 1.37 -11.31 -38.11
CA SER A 68 0.81 -11.99 -39.27
C SER A 68 1.20 -11.16 -40.50
N PRO A 69 1.75 -11.79 -41.56
CA PRO A 69 2.11 -11.07 -42.76
C PRO A 69 0.83 -10.49 -43.36
N ALA A 70 0.78 -9.16 -43.40
CA ALA A 70 -0.25 -8.43 -44.10
C ALA A 70 -0.33 -8.97 -45.54
N SER A 71 -1.51 -9.46 -45.89
CA SER A 71 -1.92 -9.82 -47.22
C SER A 71 -1.71 -8.63 -48.15
N ALA A 72 -0.63 -8.70 -48.92
CA ALA A 72 -0.50 -8.00 -50.18
C ALA A 72 -1.53 -8.60 -51.15
N ALA A 73 -2.57 -7.82 -51.50
CA ALA A 73 -3.32 -8.01 -52.74
C ALA A 73 -4.21 -6.79 -53.04
N THR A 74 -3.72 -6.01 -54.02
CA THR A 74 -4.48 -5.39 -55.12
C THR A 74 -5.54 -4.33 -54.83
N ASP A 75 -5.11 -3.08 -55.01
CA ASP A 75 -5.86 -2.02 -55.69
C ASP A 75 -6.41 -2.50 -57.04
N SER A 76 -7.71 -2.26 -57.29
CA SER A 76 -8.21 -1.72 -58.57
C SER A 76 -9.69 -1.31 -58.44
N PRO A 77 -10.13 -0.18 -59.07
CA PRO A 77 -11.50 0.34 -58.94
C PRO A 77 -12.38 0.10 -60.18
N ALA A 78 -13.66 -0.18 -59.96
CA ALA A 78 -14.81 0.03 -60.86
C ALA A 78 -16.07 -0.30 -60.01
N GLY A 79 -17.03 0.58 -59.76
CA GLY A 79 -17.91 1.26 -60.71
C GLY A 79 -19.27 0.54 -60.70
N GLY A 80 -20.33 1.15 -60.17
CA GLY A 80 -21.70 0.59 -60.28
C GLY A 80 -22.70 1.02 -59.19
N ASP A 81 -23.78 1.66 -59.65
CA ASP A 81 -24.88 2.35 -58.96
C ASP A 81 -25.86 1.52 -58.09
N THR A 82 -26.51 2.27 -57.18
CA THR A 82 -27.91 2.17 -56.66
C THR A 82 -28.43 0.90 -55.98
N ALA A 83 -28.93 1.03 -54.74
CA ALA A 83 -30.35 0.82 -54.40
C ALA A 83 -30.59 0.86 -52.87
N ALA A 84 -31.73 1.44 -52.50
CA ALA A 84 -32.25 1.52 -51.14
C ALA A 84 -32.66 0.14 -50.59
N GLY A 85 -32.43 -0.06 -49.28
CA GLY A 85 -32.88 -1.26 -48.57
C GLY A 85 -32.86 -1.05 -47.05
N SER A 86 -34.04 -0.91 -46.47
CA SER A 86 -34.37 -0.80 -45.04
C SER A 86 -33.66 -1.84 -44.15
N SER A 87 -32.93 -1.39 -43.12
CA SER A 87 -32.32 -2.27 -42.11
C SER A 87 -33.18 -2.31 -40.85
N THR A 88 -33.89 -3.41 -40.69
CA THR A 88 -34.46 -3.87 -39.41
C THR A 88 -33.30 -4.13 -38.42
N PRO A 89 -33.41 -3.82 -37.11
CA PRO A 89 -32.34 -4.13 -36.17
C PRO A 89 -32.33 -5.63 -35.89
N ASN A 90 -31.32 -6.32 -36.43
CA ASN A 90 -31.04 -7.72 -36.18
C ASN A 90 -30.55 -7.87 -34.71
N PRO A 91 -31.07 -8.82 -33.90
CA PRO A 91 -30.56 -9.06 -32.56
C PRO A 91 -29.12 -9.61 -32.65
N GLN A 92 -28.17 -8.79 -32.20
CA GLN A 92 -26.76 -9.15 -32.16
C GLN A 92 -26.55 -10.37 -31.25
N PRO A 93 -25.91 -11.46 -31.71
CA PRO A 93 -25.60 -12.60 -30.87
C PRO A 93 -24.69 -12.19 -29.71
N PRO A 94 -24.71 -12.90 -28.56
CA PRO A 94 -23.96 -12.52 -27.37
C PRO A 94 -22.47 -12.39 -27.72
N GLN A 95 -21.95 -11.16 -27.67
CA GLN A 95 -20.53 -10.92 -27.89
C GLN A 95 -19.71 -11.75 -26.90
N PRO A 96 -18.64 -12.44 -27.37
CA PRO A 96 -17.77 -13.19 -26.47
C PRO A 96 -17.15 -12.23 -25.43
N PRO A 97 -17.01 -12.67 -24.17
CA PRO A 97 -16.48 -11.81 -23.11
C PRO A 97 -15.08 -11.32 -23.48
N ALA A 98 -14.79 -10.06 -23.15
CA ALA A 98 -13.50 -9.43 -23.42
C ALA A 98 -12.32 -10.34 -22.98
N PRO A 99 -11.18 -10.31 -23.68
CA PRO A 99 -10.05 -11.20 -23.40
C PRO A 99 -9.49 -11.04 -21.98
N SER A 100 -9.62 -9.85 -21.38
CA SER A 100 -9.29 -9.57 -19.98
C SER A 100 -10.22 -10.26 -18.99
N ALA A 101 -11.54 -10.25 -19.24
CA ALA A 101 -12.53 -10.92 -18.41
C ALA A 101 -12.35 -12.45 -18.43
N THR A 102 -11.99 -13.00 -19.58
CA THR A 102 -11.70 -14.44 -19.74
C THR A 102 -10.48 -14.87 -18.93
N ARG A 103 -9.43 -14.03 -18.88
CA ARG A 103 -8.21 -14.30 -18.07
C ARG A 103 -8.46 -14.19 -16.58
N LEU A 104 -9.20 -13.17 -16.15
CA LEU A 104 -9.60 -13.02 -14.76
C LEU A 104 -10.39 -14.26 -14.30
N ALA A 105 -11.37 -14.71 -15.08
CA ALA A 105 -12.11 -15.93 -14.78
C ALA A 105 -11.19 -17.15 -14.69
N ALA A 106 -10.23 -17.30 -15.61
CA ALA A 106 -9.27 -18.41 -15.58
C ALA A 106 -8.38 -18.37 -14.33
N ALA A 107 -7.93 -17.18 -13.92
CA ALA A 107 -7.16 -16.98 -12.70
C ALA A 107 -7.98 -17.34 -11.46
N LEU A 108 -9.24 -16.91 -11.37
CA LEU A 108 -10.12 -17.24 -10.24
C LEU A 108 -10.36 -18.75 -10.11
N HIS A 109 -10.62 -19.45 -11.23
CA HIS A 109 -10.75 -20.91 -11.22
C HIS A 109 -9.45 -21.60 -10.75
N ALA A 110 -8.28 -21.11 -11.15
CA ALA A 110 -7.00 -21.64 -10.69
C ALA A 110 -6.74 -21.34 -9.20
N LEU A 111 -7.16 -20.17 -8.70
CA LEU A 111 -7.09 -19.83 -7.28
C LEU A 111 -8.02 -20.69 -6.44
N HIS A 112 -9.25 -20.98 -6.89
CA HIS A 112 -10.13 -21.95 -6.21
C HIS A 112 -9.48 -23.33 -6.17
N ALA A 113 -8.94 -23.80 -7.29
CA ALA A 113 -8.25 -25.09 -7.37
C ALA A 113 -7.10 -25.19 -6.36
N ALA A 114 -6.31 -24.11 -6.21
CA ALA A 114 -5.23 -24.05 -5.23
C ALA A 114 -5.75 -24.02 -3.78
N ALA A 115 -6.83 -23.27 -3.52
CA ALA A 115 -7.47 -23.20 -2.21
C ALA A 115 -8.04 -24.57 -1.79
N ASP A 116 -8.69 -25.30 -2.69
CA ASP A 116 -9.24 -26.64 -2.43
C ASP A 116 -8.15 -27.67 -2.13
N LEU A 117 -6.96 -27.48 -2.71
CA LEU A 117 -5.76 -28.27 -2.41
C LEU A 117 -4.99 -27.76 -1.18
N GLY A 118 -5.43 -26.70 -0.50
CA GLY A 118 -4.72 -26.12 0.63
C GLY A 118 -3.34 -25.54 0.28
N GLU A 119 -3.09 -25.23 -0.99
CA GLU A 119 -1.81 -24.70 -1.51
C GLU A 119 -1.82 -23.15 -1.51
N SER A 120 -2.33 -22.54 -0.44
CA SER A 120 -2.52 -21.09 -0.36
C SER A 120 -1.23 -20.30 -0.58
N GLY A 121 -0.14 -20.71 0.06
CA GLY A 121 1.15 -20.02 -0.05
C GLY A 121 1.76 -20.08 -1.46
N ALA A 122 1.56 -21.19 -2.18
CA ALA A 122 2.04 -21.31 -3.56
C ALA A 122 1.22 -20.42 -4.51
N ALA A 123 -0.09 -20.33 -4.32
CA ALA A 123 -0.97 -19.45 -5.08
C ALA A 123 -0.67 -17.96 -4.80
N GLU A 124 -0.55 -17.57 -3.53
CA GLU A 124 -0.14 -16.23 -3.11
C GLU A 124 1.23 -15.86 -3.70
N GLY A 125 2.20 -16.78 -3.62
CA GLY A 125 3.53 -16.58 -4.22
C GLY A 125 3.52 -16.45 -5.75
N ALA A 126 2.59 -17.12 -6.43
CA ALA A 126 2.41 -16.97 -7.88
C ALA A 126 1.81 -15.60 -8.23
N VAL A 127 0.77 -15.16 -7.50
CA VAL A 127 0.18 -13.82 -7.66
C VAL A 127 1.24 -12.75 -7.38
N ARG A 128 2.03 -12.93 -6.32
CA ARG A 128 3.13 -12.06 -5.95
C ARG A 128 4.12 -11.90 -7.11
N ARG A 129 4.66 -13.02 -7.61
CA ARG A 129 5.71 -13.02 -8.64
C ARG A 129 5.23 -12.49 -9.99
N VAL A 130 4.01 -12.84 -10.41
CA VAL A 130 3.54 -12.57 -11.77
C VAL A 130 2.84 -11.22 -11.90
N LEU A 131 2.15 -10.76 -10.85
CA LEU A 131 1.42 -9.50 -10.87
C LEU A 131 2.03 -8.43 -9.98
N VAL A 132 2.27 -8.74 -8.71
CA VAL A 132 2.61 -7.71 -7.71
C VAL A 132 4.05 -7.22 -7.88
N ALA A 133 5.02 -8.12 -7.96
CA ALA A 133 6.44 -7.80 -8.11
C ALA A 133 6.70 -6.87 -9.31
N PRO A 134 6.28 -7.18 -10.54
CA PRO A 134 6.52 -6.27 -11.67
C PRO A 134 5.81 -4.92 -11.53
N LEU A 135 4.65 -4.88 -10.85
CA LEU A 135 3.93 -3.65 -10.55
C LEU A 135 4.72 -2.78 -9.56
N VAL A 136 5.21 -3.36 -8.47
CA VAL A 136 5.99 -2.67 -7.43
C VAL A 136 7.33 -2.21 -7.99
N GLU A 137 8.04 -3.07 -8.72
CA GLU A 137 9.30 -2.74 -9.40
C GLU A 137 9.14 -1.55 -10.34
N ARG A 138 8.09 -1.55 -11.17
CA ARG A 138 7.78 -0.42 -12.05
C ARG A 138 7.57 0.88 -11.28
N VAL A 139 6.75 0.87 -10.22
CA VAL A 139 6.48 2.09 -9.43
C VAL A 139 7.75 2.61 -8.76
N LEU A 140 8.59 1.73 -8.23
CA LEU A 140 9.88 2.12 -7.64
C LEU A 140 10.86 2.63 -8.70
N ALA A 141 10.89 2.03 -9.90
CA ALA A 141 11.74 2.47 -11.00
C ALA A 141 11.30 3.85 -11.52
N GLU A 142 10.00 4.08 -11.69
CA GLU A 142 9.42 5.38 -12.07
C GLU A 142 9.79 6.46 -11.05
N HIS A 143 9.69 6.17 -9.75
CA HIS A 143 10.08 7.11 -8.70
C HIS A 143 11.58 7.44 -8.73
N LYS A 144 12.44 6.45 -8.97
CA LYS A 144 13.89 6.66 -9.15
C LYS A 144 14.18 7.52 -10.37
N ALA A 145 13.50 7.27 -11.49
CA ALA A 145 13.65 8.01 -12.73
C ALA A 145 13.16 9.47 -12.61
N ALA A 146 12.09 9.72 -11.83
CA ALA A 146 11.52 11.04 -11.58
C ALA A 146 12.39 11.95 -10.68
N GLY A 147 13.67 11.62 -10.48
CA GLY A 147 14.57 12.43 -9.67
C GLY A 147 14.57 12.06 -8.19
N GLY A 148 14.13 10.85 -7.81
CA GLY A 148 14.31 10.26 -6.49
C GLY A 148 15.79 9.96 -6.16
N HIS A 149 16.66 10.98 -6.24
CA HIS A 149 18.06 10.91 -5.89
C HIS A 149 18.27 11.47 -4.47
N GLN A 150 18.60 10.58 -3.54
CA GLN A 150 19.41 10.68 -2.31
C GLN A 150 19.39 11.91 -1.36
N GLY A 151 18.70 13.02 -1.64
CA GLY A 151 18.80 14.24 -0.84
C GLY A 151 17.62 14.55 0.08
N SER A 152 16.39 14.19 -0.32
CA SER A 152 15.18 14.56 0.41
C SER A 152 14.48 13.32 0.97
N PHE A 153 14.93 12.87 2.14
CA PHE A 153 14.31 11.75 2.86
C PHE A 153 12.94 12.12 3.46
N SER A 154 12.58 13.41 3.53
CA SER A 154 11.42 13.87 4.32
C SER A 154 10.06 13.61 3.70
N SER A 155 9.99 13.32 2.40
CA SER A 155 8.74 12.97 1.71
C SER A 155 8.94 11.95 0.59
N ALA A 156 10.00 11.14 0.67
CA ALA A 156 10.28 10.17 -0.38
C ALA A 156 9.23 9.05 -0.43
N LEU A 157 8.70 8.63 0.73
CA LEU A 157 7.83 7.47 0.81
C LEU A 157 6.38 7.75 0.38
N ALA A 158 5.83 8.92 0.74
CA ALA A 158 4.44 9.29 0.45
C ALA A 158 4.04 9.18 -1.05
N PRO A 159 4.78 9.75 -2.02
CA PRO A 159 4.43 9.65 -3.43
C PRO A 159 4.49 8.19 -3.92
N VAL A 160 5.50 7.41 -3.50
CA VAL A 160 5.61 5.99 -3.86
C VAL A 160 4.41 5.20 -3.35
N LEU A 161 4.02 5.39 -2.09
CA LEU A 161 2.84 4.72 -1.52
C LEU A 161 1.54 5.11 -2.24
N SER A 162 1.41 6.38 -2.65
CA SER A 162 0.26 6.84 -3.42
C SER A 162 0.17 6.19 -4.80
N SER A 163 1.30 6.07 -5.50
CA SER A 163 1.41 5.38 -6.79
C SER A 163 1.19 3.87 -6.66
N LEU A 164 1.65 3.26 -5.56
CA LEU A 164 1.35 1.86 -5.26
C LEU A 164 -0.16 1.66 -5.05
N LEU A 165 -0.81 2.52 -4.28
CA LEU A 165 -2.26 2.42 -4.06
C LEU A 165 -3.05 2.58 -5.37
N SER A 166 -2.68 3.54 -6.22
CA SER A 166 -3.34 3.73 -7.51
C SER A 166 -3.14 2.52 -8.42
N ALA A 167 -1.94 1.92 -8.41
CA ALA A 167 -1.66 0.71 -9.15
C ALA A 167 -2.39 -0.53 -8.59
N ILE A 168 -2.58 -0.62 -7.27
CA ILE A 168 -3.38 -1.70 -6.64
C ILE A 168 -4.86 -1.60 -7.04
N ARG A 169 -5.37 -0.37 -7.16
CA ARG A 169 -6.75 -0.07 -7.57
C ARG A 169 -6.96 -0.12 -9.08
N SER A 170 -5.94 -0.44 -9.86
CA SER A 170 -6.03 -0.57 -11.32
C SER A 170 -6.08 -2.05 -11.76
N PRO A 171 -6.64 -2.34 -12.94
CA PRO A 171 -6.63 -3.70 -13.47
C PRO A 171 -5.19 -4.14 -13.83
N PRO A 172 -4.85 -5.43 -13.66
CA PRO A 172 -5.73 -6.55 -13.34
C PRO A 172 -5.89 -6.88 -11.85
N LEU A 173 -5.19 -6.18 -10.95
CA LEU A 173 -5.14 -6.56 -9.53
C LEU A 173 -6.43 -6.23 -8.77
N ALA A 174 -7.01 -5.04 -9.02
CA ALA A 174 -8.26 -4.62 -8.38
C ALA A 174 -9.42 -5.64 -8.51
N PRO A 175 -9.83 -6.07 -9.71
CA PRO A 175 -10.96 -6.99 -9.84
C PRO A 175 -10.68 -8.40 -9.26
N LEU A 176 -9.40 -8.79 -9.17
CA LEU A 176 -9.00 -10.03 -8.50
C LEU A 176 -9.16 -9.90 -6.98
N LEU A 177 -8.67 -8.80 -6.40
CA LEU A 177 -8.85 -8.50 -4.98
C LEU A 177 -10.32 -8.39 -4.59
N ASP A 178 -11.15 -7.72 -5.40
CA ASP A 178 -12.59 -7.59 -5.15
C ASP A 178 -13.28 -8.96 -4.97
N LYS A 179 -12.91 -9.94 -5.81
CA LYS A 179 -13.47 -11.31 -5.73
C LYS A 179 -12.94 -12.10 -4.54
N CYS A 180 -11.68 -11.89 -4.15
CA CYS A 180 -11.08 -12.56 -2.99
C CYS A 180 -11.56 -11.97 -1.66
N LEU A 181 -11.77 -10.65 -1.62
CA LEU A 181 -12.17 -9.92 -0.42
C LEU A 181 -13.68 -9.90 -0.21
N ALA A 182 -14.48 -10.25 -1.24
CA ALA A 182 -15.93 -10.34 -1.13
C ALA A 182 -16.40 -11.19 0.08
N PRO A 183 -17.44 -10.77 0.81
CA PRO A 183 -17.99 -11.55 1.90
C PRO A 183 -18.57 -12.86 1.36
N GLY A 184 -18.28 -13.97 2.04
CA GLY A 184 -18.68 -15.31 1.62
C GLY A 184 -17.80 -15.94 0.53
N SER A 185 -16.74 -15.27 0.07
CA SER A 185 -15.87 -15.82 -0.98
C SER A 185 -15.26 -17.17 -0.56
N PRO A 186 -15.29 -18.19 -1.43
CA PRO A 186 -14.63 -19.48 -1.17
C PRO A 186 -13.10 -19.33 -1.11
N LEU A 187 -12.54 -18.21 -1.59
CA LEU A 187 -11.12 -17.89 -1.57
C LEU A 187 -10.62 -17.34 -0.22
N ARG A 188 -11.43 -17.41 0.85
CA ARG A 188 -11.09 -16.86 2.18
C ARG A 188 -9.81 -17.43 2.82
N GLY A 189 -9.37 -18.61 2.37
CA GLY A 189 -8.12 -19.25 2.80
C GLY A 189 -6.87 -18.69 2.13
N LEU A 190 -7.02 -17.80 1.15
CA LEU A 190 -5.93 -17.04 0.54
C LEU A 190 -5.86 -15.65 1.19
N ASP A 191 -4.66 -15.22 1.52
CA ASP A 191 -4.37 -13.87 1.98
C ASP A 191 -3.53 -13.13 0.94
N LEU A 192 -4.18 -12.68 -0.13
CA LEU A 192 -3.50 -11.94 -1.20
C LEU A 192 -3.02 -10.56 -0.73
N LEU A 193 -3.70 -9.95 0.25
CA LEU A 193 -3.28 -8.64 0.78
C LEU A 193 -1.99 -8.76 1.57
N ALA A 194 -1.85 -9.75 2.44
CA ALA A 194 -0.63 -9.92 3.22
C ALA A 194 0.44 -10.74 2.47
N GLY A 195 0.09 -11.96 2.04
CA GLY A 195 1.01 -12.95 1.52
C GLY A 195 1.55 -12.65 0.12
N ALA A 196 0.78 -11.92 -0.69
CA ALA A 196 1.23 -11.45 -2.00
C ALA A 196 1.61 -9.97 -2.01
N LEU A 197 0.68 -9.08 -1.67
CA LEU A 197 0.86 -7.64 -1.82
C LEU A 197 1.82 -7.04 -0.79
N LEU A 198 1.49 -7.15 0.50
CA LEU A 198 2.27 -6.50 1.57
C LEU A 198 3.67 -7.09 1.67
N GLU A 199 3.81 -8.40 1.50
CA GLU A 199 5.11 -9.09 1.51
C GLU A 199 6.04 -8.58 0.40
N GLU A 200 5.52 -8.34 -0.81
CA GLU A 200 6.31 -7.77 -1.90
C GLU A 200 6.67 -6.31 -1.64
N VAL A 201 5.68 -5.50 -1.23
CA VAL A 201 5.88 -4.07 -0.99
C VAL A 201 6.91 -3.85 0.13
N GLN A 202 6.81 -4.57 1.26
CA GLN A 202 7.76 -4.40 2.36
C GLN A 202 9.18 -4.82 1.96
N GLY A 203 9.32 -5.90 1.17
CA GLY A 203 10.61 -6.38 0.68
C GLY A 203 11.25 -5.39 -0.29
N ALA A 204 10.48 -4.92 -1.26
CA ALA A 204 10.92 -3.98 -2.27
C ALA A 204 11.28 -2.60 -1.69
N LEU A 205 10.50 -2.09 -0.74
CA LEU A 205 10.81 -0.83 -0.05
C LEU A 205 12.11 -0.95 0.76
N ALA A 206 12.31 -2.07 1.46
CA ALA A 206 13.52 -2.29 2.24
C ALA A 206 14.78 -2.40 1.37
N ALA A 207 14.69 -3.05 0.21
CA ALA A 207 15.80 -3.17 -0.72
C ALA A 207 16.05 -1.88 -1.52
N GLY A 208 14.98 -1.23 -1.96
CA GLY A 208 15.04 -0.09 -2.88
C GLY A 208 15.24 1.26 -2.20
N MET A 209 14.79 1.42 -0.95
CA MET A 209 14.79 2.69 -0.22
C MET A 209 15.02 2.50 1.29
N PRO A 210 16.13 1.89 1.74
CA PRO A 210 16.37 1.63 3.17
C PRO A 210 16.41 2.92 4.02
N GLY A 211 16.80 4.05 3.43
CA GLY A 211 16.88 5.34 4.12
C GLY A 211 15.55 5.90 4.63
N VAL A 212 14.40 5.49 4.06
CA VAL A 212 13.08 5.99 4.51
C VAL A 212 12.72 5.53 5.94
N PHE A 213 13.38 4.47 6.42
CA PHE A 213 13.22 3.93 7.77
C PHE A 213 14.25 4.48 8.76
N SER A 214 15.16 5.36 8.33
CA SER A 214 16.24 5.85 9.19
C SER A 214 15.73 6.90 10.18
N PRO A 215 15.91 6.71 11.50
CA PRO A 215 15.54 7.72 12.49
C PRO A 215 16.51 8.90 12.55
N GLY A 216 17.65 8.86 11.84
CA GLY A 216 18.71 9.87 11.92
C GLY A 216 18.31 11.27 11.45
N VAL A 217 17.17 11.39 10.75
CA VAL A 217 16.53 12.67 10.45
C VAL A 217 15.10 12.61 10.99
N PRO A 218 14.85 13.05 12.24
CA PRO A 218 13.56 12.84 12.90
C PRO A 218 12.34 13.37 12.12
N PRO A 219 12.35 14.59 11.54
CA PRO A 219 11.20 15.08 10.77
C PRO A 219 10.87 14.18 9.57
N ALA A 220 11.90 13.66 8.90
CA ALA A 220 11.73 12.76 7.76
C ALA A 220 11.19 11.39 8.17
N PHE A 221 11.74 10.81 9.24
CA PHE A 221 11.26 9.56 9.80
C PHE A 221 9.78 9.65 10.21
N HIS A 222 9.38 10.75 10.85
CA HIS A 222 8.00 10.99 11.27
C HIS A 222 7.05 11.06 10.07
N ALA A 223 7.37 11.91 9.08
CA ALA A 223 6.56 12.07 7.88
C ALA A 223 6.41 10.74 7.10
N ASN A 224 7.50 9.99 6.93
CA ASN A 224 7.47 8.69 6.27
C ASN A 224 6.66 7.65 7.07
N TYR A 225 6.79 7.64 8.41
CA TYR A 225 6.02 6.73 9.27
C TYR A 225 4.52 7.01 9.14
N LEU A 226 4.11 8.28 9.22
CA LEU A 226 2.70 8.66 9.08
C LEU A 226 2.16 8.33 7.68
N ALA A 227 2.94 8.58 6.63
CA ALA A 227 2.56 8.21 5.26
C ALA A 227 2.32 6.70 5.14
N LEU A 228 3.22 5.88 5.70
CA LEU A 228 3.03 4.42 5.72
C LEU A 228 1.79 4.01 6.52
N ARG A 229 1.56 4.60 7.70
CA ARG A 229 0.39 4.31 8.53
C ARG A 229 -0.92 4.66 7.82
N ALA A 230 -0.97 5.79 7.14
CA ALA A 230 -2.12 6.21 6.34
C ALA A 230 -2.37 5.24 5.18
N TRP A 231 -1.32 4.82 4.47
CA TRP A 231 -1.42 3.84 3.39
C TRP A 231 -1.88 2.46 3.88
N LEU A 232 -1.38 1.99 5.02
CA LEU A 232 -1.87 0.76 5.66
C LEU A 232 -3.36 0.87 6.01
N GLY A 233 -3.82 2.03 6.50
CA GLY A 233 -5.25 2.29 6.72
C GLY A 233 -6.08 2.22 5.43
N GLN A 234 -5.53 2.67 4.30
CA GLN A 234 -6.19 2.56 3.00
C GLN A 234 -6.23 1.12 2.48
N LEU A 235 -5.21 0.30 2.77
CA LEU A 235 -5.24 -1.14 2.50
C LEU A 235 -6.27 -1.86 3.37
N GLU A 236 -6.37 -1.52 4.65
CA GLU A 236 -7.41 -2.03 5.53
C GLU A 236 -8.81 -1.66 5.03
N GLY A 237 -8.95 -0.50 4.38
CA GLY A 237 -10.19 -0.08 3.72
C GLY A 237 -10.60 -0.96 2.52
N LEU A 238 -9.71 -1.81 1.99
CA LEU A 238 -10.06 -2.82 0.98
C LEU A 238 -10.72 -4.06 1.60
N CYS A 239 -10.54 -4.29 2.91
CA CYS A 239 -11.11 -5.43 3.59
C CYS A 239 -12.63 -5.24 3.78
N ALA A 240 -13.43 -6.21 3.35
CA ALA A 240 -14.88 -6.20 3.51
C ALA A 240 -15.35 -6.60 4.91
N THR A 241 -14.48 -7.23 5.72
CA THR A 241 -14.83 -7.76 7.04
C THR A 241 -13.75 -7.47 8.08
N ARG A 242 -14.15 -7.37 9.35
CA ARG A 242 -13.23 -7.22 10.49
C ARG A 242 -12.18 -8.34 10.56
N GLY A 243 -12.58 -9.58 10.29
CA GLY A 243 -11.66 -10.73 10.30
C GLY A 243 -10.56 -10.64 9.24
N GLN A 244 -10.81 -9.99 8.10
CA GLN A 244 -9.76 -9.73 7.09
C GLN A 244 -8.76 -8.68 7.58
N VAL A 245 -9.24 -7.63 8.25
CA VAL A 245 -8.36 -6.60 8.87
C VAL A 245 -7.49 -7.22 9.95
N GLU A 246 -8.08 -8.04 10.82
CA GLU A 246 -7.34 -8.74 11.89
C GLU A 246 -6.28 -9.68 11.32
N ARG A 247 -6.60 -10.40 10.24
CA ARG A 247 -5.63 -11.26 9.55
C ARG A 247 -4.48 -10.46 8.93
N LEU A 248 -4.79 -9.35 8.25
CA LEU A 248 -3.78 -8.47 7.65
C LEU A 248 -2.82 -7.94 8.73
N ARG A 249 -3.35 -7.42 9.83
CA ARG A 249 -2.55 -6.90 10.96
C ARG A 249 -1.76 -8.00 11.69
N GLY A 250 -2.31 -9.21 11.77
CA GLY A 250 -1.67 -10.37 12.37
C GLY A 250 -0.64 -11.07 11.47
N SER A 251 -0.48 -10.63 10.23
CA SER A 251 0.40 -11.29 9.26
C SER A 251 1.90 -11.08 9.57
N ALA A 252 2.72 -12.03 9.12
CA ALA A 252 4.17 -11.93 9.21
C ALA A 252 4.72 -10.73 8.42
N ALA A 253 4.14 -10.44 7.25
CA ALA A 253 4.51 -9.31 6.40
C ALA A 253 4.28 -7.97 7.10
N TYR A 254 3.11 -7.79 7.75
CA TYR A 254 2.80 -6.58 8.53
C TYR A 254 3.77 -6.41 9.70
N SER A 255 4.01 -7.48 10.44
CA SER A 255 4.95 -7.48 11.56
C SER A 255 6.39 -7.22 11.11
N ALA A 256 6.81 -7.75 9.95
CA ALA A 256 8.12 -7.49 9.37
C ALA A 256 8.28 -6.02 8.96
N LEU A 257 7.26 -5.44 8.30
CA LEU A 257 7.25 -4.04 7.92
C LEU A 257 7.33 -3.11 9.14
N MET A 258 6.52 -3.36 10.17
CA MET A 258 6.50 -2.52 11.38
C MET A 258 7.81 -2.60 12.18
N ARG A 259 8.47 -3.76 12.22
CA ARG A 259 9.76 -3.94 12.91
C ARG A 259 10.90 -3.10 12.33
N ARG A 260 10.78 -2.60 11.09
CA ARG A 260 11.80 -1.73 10.47
C ARG A 260 11.83 -0.33 11.09
N TRP A 261 10.75 0.09 11.72
CA TRP A 261 10.63 1.42 12.32
C TRP A 261 11.18 1.40 13.74
N ASN A 262 12.42 1.87 13.90
CA ASN A 262 13.03 2.00 15.22
C ASN A 262 12.52 3.24 15.96
N THR A 263 11.28 3.17 16.44
CA THR A 263 10.61 4.23 17.18
C THR A 263 11.33 4.57 18.50
N SER A 264 12.08 3.63 19.08
CA SER A 264 12.86 3.89 20.29
C SER A 264 14.02 4.83 20.02
N VAL A 265 14.81 4.60 18.96
CA VAL A 265 15.93 5.49 18.59
C VAL A 265 15.40 6.86 18.17
N TYR A 266 14.30 6.90 17.43
CA TYR A 266 13.62 8.16 17.11
C TYR A 266 13.27 8.97 18.36
N PHE A 267 12.67 8.34 19.37
CA PHE A 267 12.37 9.00 20.64
C PHE A 267 13.64 9.46 21.37
N SER A 268 14.70 8.65 21.39
CA SER A 268 15.96 9.00 22.06
C SER A 268 16.61 10.25 21.47
N LEU A 269 16.63 10.39 20.14
CA LEU A 269 17.16 11.59 19.46
C LEU A 269 16.35 12.83 19.85
N LEU A 270 15.02 12.74 19.78
CA LEU A 270 14.14 13.84 20.15
C LEU A 270 14.21 14.19 21.64
N TYR A 271 14.34 13.19 22.51
CA TYR A 271 14.54 13.41 23.93
C TYR A 271 15.81 14.24 24.17
N GLN A 272 16.93 13.85 23.55
CA GLN A 272 18.20 14.57 23.68
C GLN A 272 18.11 16.00 23.13
N GLU A 273 17.49 16.18 21.96
CA GLU A 273 17.32 17.51 21.37
C GLU A 273 16.42 18.41 22.24
N ILE A 274 15.28 17.88 22.73
CA ILE A 274 14.31 18.67 23.51
C ILE A 274 14.83 18.94 24.93
N ALA A 275 15.29 17.91 25.63
CA ALA A 275 15.79 18.08 27.00
C ALA A 275 17.11 18.88 27.03
N GLY A 276 17.99 18.66 26.04
CA GLY A 276 19.23 19.41 25.90
C GLY A 276 19.01 20.91 25.73
N GLU A 277 18.05 21.32 24.88
CA GLU A 277 17.68 22.74 24.71
C GLU A 277 17.29 23.40 26.04
N LEU A 278 16.56 22.67 26.91
CA LEU A 278 16.20 23.18 28.23
C LEU A 278 17.41 23.26 29.18
N GLU A 279 18.25 22.23 29.24
CA GLU A 279 19.43 22.21 30.12
C GLU A 279 20.44 23.31 29.73
N ASP A 280 20.64 23.56 28.44
CA ASP A 280 21.48 24.64 27.94
C ASP A 280 20.94 26.02 28.35
N ALA A 281 19.62 26.21 28.27
CA ALA A 281 18.98 27.45 28.66
C ALA A 281 19.00 27.66 30.18
N LEU A 282 18.81 26.60 30.98
CA LEU A 282 18.93 26.64 32.45
C LEU A 282 20.35 26.94 32.92
N SER A 283 21.36 26.48 32.18
CA SER A 283 22.76 26.79 32.45
C SER A 283 23.14 28.23 32.06
N SER A 284 22.26 28.95 31.36
CA SER A 284 22.48 30.31 30.89
C SER A 284 21.65 31.33 31.68
N ASP A 285 22.30 32.37 32.20
CA ASP A 285 21.60 33.47 32.88
C ASP A 285 21.33 34.61 31.89
N LYS A 286 20.45 34.37 30.92
CA LYS A 286 20.16 35.29 29.82
C LYS A 286 18.68 35.67 29.75
N LEU A 287 18.43 36.90 29.33
CA LEU A 287 17.10 37.39 28.94
C LEU A 287 16.96 37.29 27.42
N GLU A 288 15.79 36.84 26.97
CA GLU A 288 15.43 36.71 25.56
C GLU A 288 14.17 37.53 25.26
N LEU A 289 14.14 38.15 24.08
CA LEU A 289 12.95 38.81 23.56
C LEU A 289 12.12 37.78 22.78
N LEU A 290 10.79 37.77 22.97
CA LEU A 290 9.94 36.89 22.17
C LEU A 290 10.12 37.16 20.66
N PRO A 291 10.05 36.14 19.80
CA PRO A 291 9.89 36.35 18.37
C PRO A 291 8.62 37.15 18.09
N PRO A 292 8.63 38.10 17.15
CA PRO A 292 7.45 38.87 16.79
C PRO A 292 6.34 37.91 16.36
N GLN A 293 5.22 37.94 17.10
CA GLN A 293 4.05 37.14 16.76
C GLN A 293 3.50 37.64 15.41
N PRO A 294 3.20 36.75 14.44
CA PRO A 294 2.45 37.18 13.26
C PRO A 294 1.08 37.66 13.75
N SER A 295 0.84 38.96 13.66
CA SER A 295 -0.42 39.58 14.04
C SER A 295 -1.55 38.89 13.28
N SER A 296 -2.37 38.11 13.98
CA SER A 296 -3.64 37.63 13.47
C SER A 296 -4.53 38.83 13.23
N SER A 297 -4.59 39.30 11.97
CA SER A 297 -5.57 40.28 11.53
C SER A 297 -6.95 39.61 11.48
N SER A 298 -7.60 39.50 12.63
CA SER A 298 -9.03 39.23 12.73
C SER A 298 -9.76 40.54 12.99
N SER A 299 -10.03 41.28 11.92
CA SER A 299 -11.09 42.30 11.91
C SER A 299 -11.89 42.10 10.64
N SER A 300 -12.87 41.20 10.73
CA SER A 300 -14.01 41.15 9.84
C SER A 300 -14.87 42.38 10.06
N THR A 301 -14.68 43.42 9.26
CA THR A 301 -15.70 44.44 9.01
C THR A 301 -15.62 44.85 7.54
N THR A 302 -16.65 44.44 6.82
CA THR A 302 -17.11 44.83 5.47
C THR A 302 -16.56 46.14 4.89
N PRO A 303 -16.17 46.19 3.59
CA PRO A 303 -15.96 47.45 2.92
C PRO A 303 -17.31 47.96 2.36
N LEU A 304 -17.71 49.16 2.79
CA LEU A 304 -18.61 50.00 2.00
C LEU A 304 -17.97 51.38 1.82
N SER A 305 -18.06 51.87 0.59
CA SER A 305 -17.88 53.25 0.12
C SER A 305 -16.47 53.81 -0.03
N SER A 306 -16.09 53.85 -1.31
CA SER A 306 -15.50 54.98 -2.06
C SER A 306 -15.35 56.31 -1.31
N GLY A 307 -14.13 56.84 -1.32
CA GLY A 307 -13.81 58.21 -0.94
C GLY A 307 -12.29 58.40 -0.83
N GLY A 308 -11.69 59.02 -1.85
CA GLY A 308 -10.25 59.24 -1.93
C GLY A 308 -9.69 60.07 -0.78
N GLY A 309 -8.51 59.68 -0.29
CA GLY A 309 -7.75 60.41 0.71
C GLY A 309 -6.42 59.72 0.97
N ALA A 310 -5.34 60.50 0.99
CA ALA A 310 -3.95 60.07 1.00
C ALA A 310 -3.62 58.95 2.01
N THR A 311 -3.02 57.87 1.53
CA THR A 311 -2.46 56.80 2.36
C THR A 311 -1.17 57.30 3.01
N GLN A 312 -1.27 57.91 4.19
CA GLN A 312 -0.14 57.96 5.11
C GLN A 312 0.21 56.51 5.48
N GLN A 313 1.36 56.04 5.02
CA GLN A 313 2.02 54.87 5.58
C GLN A 313 2.35 55.19 7.05
N LEU A 314 1.41 54.87 7.95
CA LEU A 314 1.69 54.78 9.37
C LEU A 314 2.73 53.68 9.55
N MET A 315 3.96 54.08 9.91
CA MET A 315 4.99 53.15 10.36
C MET A 315 4.41 52.30 11.50
N MET A 316 4.32 50.98 11.28
CA MET A 316 4.08 50.03 12.36
C MET A 316 5.19 50.21 13.39
N ILE A 317 4.85 50.82 14.53
CA ILE A 317 5.70 50.80 15.72
C ILE A 317 5.73 49.33 16.17
N PRO A 318 6.87 48.63 16.15
CA PRO A 318 6.95 47.29 16.72
C PRO A 318 6.62 47.43 18.20
N THR A 319 5.54 46.80 18.64
CA THR A 319 5.16 46.81 20.05
C THR A 319 6.32 46.20 20.83
N PRO A 320 6.96 46.91 21.77
CA PRO A 320 8.09 46.37 22.51
C PRO A 320 7.60 45.19 23.34
N GLN A 321 8.03 43.98 22.97
CA GLN A 321 7.67 42.78 23.71
C GLN A 321 8.50 42.71 25.00
N PRO A 322 7.89 42.31 26.13
CA PRO A 322 8.60 42.25 27.40
C PRO A 322 9.72 41.20 27.34
N PRO A 323 10.91 41.48 27.88
CA PRO A 323 11.97 40.48 28.01
C PRO A 323 11.52 39.35 28.94
N GLN A 324 11.84 38.10 28.59
CA GLN A 324 11.57 36.92 29.41
C GLN A 324 12.87 36.17 29.73
N LEU A 325 12.88 35.39 30.80
CA LEU A 325 14.00 34.53 31.14
C LEU A 325 14.18 33.46 30.05
N ALA A 326 15.40 33.29 29.55
CA ALA A 326 15.69 32.32 28.47
C ALA A 326 15.27 30.90 28.85
N ALA A 327 15.41 30.50 30.12
CA ALA A 327 14.96 29.20 30.61
C ALA A 327 13.44 29.02 30.54
N THR A 328 12.64 30.05 30.89
CA THR A 328 11.18 29.98 30.75
C THR A 328 10.77 29.86 29.29
N ALA A 329 11.42 30.63 28.41
CA ALA A 329 11.19 30.59 26.98
C ALA A 329 11.49 29.21 26.40
N ALA A 330 12.64 28.62 26.78
CA ALA A 330 13.06 27.30 26.37
C ALA A 330 12.11 26.21 26.86
N LEU A 331 11.68 26.25 28.13
CA LEU A 331 10.67 25.32 28.64
C LEU A 331 9.41 25.34 27.77
N LEU A 332 8.87 26.52 27.47
CA LEU A 332 7.65 26.64 26.67
C LEU A 332 7.84 26.11 25.23
N ARG A 333 9.01 26.33 24.62
CA ARG A 333 9.36 25.73 23.31
C ARG A 333 9.43 24.21 23.39
N CYS A 334 10.13 23.69 24.38
CA CYS A 334 10.30 22.25 24.61
C CYS A 334 8.97 21.55 24.86
N LEU A 335 8.11 22.13 25.71
CA LEU A 335 6.76 21.61 25.98
C LEU A 335 5.89 21.60 24.72
N ARG A 336 5.87 22.71 23.96
CA ARG A 336 5.12 22.76 22.68
C ARG A 336 5.63 21.72 21.70
N ARG A 337 6.95 21.54 21.61
CA ARG A 337 7.57 20.56 20.72
C ARG A 337 7.25 19.12 21.14
N ALA A 338 7.28 18.81 22.44
CA ALA A 338 7.00 17.47 22.98
C ALA A 338 5.53 17.04 22.85
N VAL A 339 4.61 17.97 22.59
CA VAL A 339 3.17 17.69 22.37
C VAL A 339 2.76 17.92 20.90
N SER A 340 3.68 18.39 20.06
CA SER A 340 3.38 18.71 18.67
C SER A 340 3.01 17.46 17.86
N PRO A 341 1.93 17.48 17.06
CA PRO A 341 1.58 16.35 16.19
C PRO A 341 2.64 16.07 15.11
N GLU A 342 3.47 17.08 14.79
CA GLU A 342 4.61 16.98 13.84
C GLU A 342 5.82 16.23 14.44
N VAL A 343 5.78 15.91 15.74
CA VAL A 343 6.86 15.27 16.49
C VAL A 343 6.38 14.00 17.19
N VAL A 344 5.16 14.00 17.70
CA VAL A 344 4.63 12.86 18.45
C VAL A 344 4.14 11.78 17.49
N LEU A 345 4.74 10.60 17.58
CA LEU A 345 4.19 9.39 16.95
C LEU A 345 3.17 8.73 17.89
N PRO A 346 1.99 8.30 17.40
CA PRO A 346 0.98 7.63 18.21
C PRO A 346 1.49 6.49 19.12
N PRO A 347 2.36 5.55 18.68
CA PRO A 347 2.87 4.49 19.55
C PRO A 347 3.82 4.97 20.66
N LEU A 348 4.21 6.25 20.69
CA LEU A 348 5.13 6.83 21.67
C LEU A 348 4.45 7.88 22.57
N ALA A 349 3.13 8.03 22.48
CA ALA A 349 2.40 9.09 23.19
C ALA A 349 2.64 9.06 24.71
N ASP A 350 2.73 7.87 25.30
CA ASP A 350 3.03 7.68 26.73
C ASP A 350 4.44 8.19 27.09
N ARG A 351 5.42 7.98 26.21
CA ARG A 351 6.81 8.43 26.42
C ARG A 351 6.95 9.94 26.29
N PHE A 352 6.27 10.55 25.31
CA PHE A 352 6.25 12.01 25.16
C PHE A 352 5.53 12.69 26.33
N LEU A 353 4.44 12.10 26.83
CA LEU A 353 3.78 12.58 28.05
C LEU A 353 4.73 12.56 29.26
N ARG A 354 5.51 11.49 29.43
CA ARG A 354 6.54 11.42 30.48
C ARG A 354 7.60 12.49 30.32
N LEU A 355 8.08 12.75 29.09
CA LEU A 355 9.03 13.81 28.81
C LEU A 355 8.48 15.18 29.23
N VAL A 356 7.24 15.51 28.86
CA VAL A 356 6.57 16.75 29.27
C VAL A 356 6.61 16.95 30.79
N LEU A 357 6.27 15.91 31.55
CA LEU A 357 6.30 15.95 33.02
C LEU A 357 7.72 16.09 33.58
N GLN A 358 8.70 15.44 32.96
CA GLN A 358 10.11 15.55 33.34
C GLN A 358 10.65 16.97 33.13
N LEU A 359 10.34 17.60 31.98
CA LEU A 359 10.74 18.98 31.69
C LEU A 359 10.15 19.97 32.69
N ALA A 360 8.85 19.83 32.99
CA ALA A 360 8.17 20.69 33.97
C ALA A 360 8.76 20.53 35.38
N ARG A 361 9.03 19.28 35.80
CA ARG A 361 9.69 19.01 37.08
C ARG A 361 11.09 19.62 37.13
N ARG A 362 11.85 19.50 36.05
CA ARG A 362 13.24 19.96 35.98
C ARG A 362 13.38 21.47 36.02
N TYR A 363 12.44 22.19 35.42
CA TYR A 363 12.39 23.65 35.52
C TYR A 363 12.03 24.16 36.93
N GLY A 364 11.26 23.38 37.68
CA GLY A 364 10.86 23.72 39.06
C GLY A 364 11.92 23.46 40.14
N THR A 365 13.07 22.88 39.79
CA THR A 365 14.18 22.56 40.70
C THR A 365 15.35 23.48 40.46
#